data_AF-A0A7S6WQU9-F1
#
_entry.id   AF-A0A7S6WQU9-F1
#
_cell.length_a   1.000
_cell.length_b   1.000
_cell.length_c   1.000
_cell.angle_alpha   90.00
_cell.angle_beta   90.00
_cell.angle_gamma   90.00
#
_symmetry.space_group_name_H-M   'P 1'
#
loop_
_entity.id
_entity.type
_entity.pdbx_description
1 polymer ?
#
loop_
_entity_poly.entity_id
_entity_poly.type
_entity_poly.pdbx_seq_one_letter_code
_entity_poly.pdbx_strand_id
1 'polypeptide(L)'
;MAVLETERYNNVITYGKEAINSLKNNDIDKFATLAETGWECFPEPKNSWNQGYNYAKMIYKGFLNHKQFAHAKIWLNRMIENNNTLHLFDEDCFFNYAKYQFEMGEYKDSFDKFSRVVEEAGFRYFDDEDPKYLDFYKHPEKYIR
;
A
#
# COMPACT_ATOMS: atom_id res chain seq x y z
N MET A 1 -17.56 6.53 14.55
CA MET A 1 -16.98 5.59 13.57
C MET A 1 -18.03 4.55 13.24
N ALA A 2 -18.32 4.32 11.95
CA ALA A 2 -19.18 3.20 11.56
C ALA A 2 -18.46 1.88 11.86
N VAL A 3 -19.18 0.90 12.39
CA VAL A 3 -18.65 -0.45 12.66
C VAL A 3 -19.23 -1.38 11.61
N LEU A 4 -18.38 -2.12 10.92
CA LEU A 4 -18.81 -3.15 9.98
C LEU A 4 -19.63 -4.20 10.73
N GLU A 5 -20.72 -4.66 10.13
CA GLU A 5 -21.41 -5.85 10.64
C GLU A 5 -20.43 -7.01 10.77
N THR A 6 -20.50 -7.73 11.88
CA THR A 6 -19.52 -8.75 12.29
C THR A 6 -19.23 -9.77 11.19
N GLU A 7 -20.26 -10.20 10.46
CA GLU A 7 -20.12 -11.16 9.36
C GLU A 7 -19.30 -10.59 8.19
N ARG A 8 -19.61 -9.38 7.74
CA ARG A 8 -18.85 -8.71 6.66
C ARG A 8 -17.42 -8.44 7.07
N TYR A 9 -17.20 -8.01 8.31
CA TYR A 9 -15.86 -7.81 8.85
C TYR A 9 -15.05 -9.12 8.87
N ASN A 10 -15.67 -10.23 9.29
CA ASN A 10 -15.04 -11.54 9.28
C ASN A 10 -14.69 -12.00 7.86
N ASN A 11 -15.54 -11.70 6.86
CA ASN A 11 -15.27 -12.02 5.47
C ASN A 11 -14.07 -11.23 4.92
N VAL A 12 -14.01 -9.91 5.17
CA VAL A 12 -12.85 -9.07 4.81
C VAL A 12 -11.55 -9.66 5.38
N ILE A 13 -11.56 -10.02 6.68
CA ILE A 13 -10.39 -10.61 7.34
C ILE A 13 -10.02 -11.95 6.69
N THR A 14 -11.01 -12.81 6.46
CA THR A 14 -10.79 -14.16 5.90
C THR A 14 -10.16 -14.07 4.52
N TYR A 15 -10.78 -13.33 3.61
CA TYR A 15 -10.27 -13.15 2.25
C TYR A 15 -8.90 -12.44 2.23
N GLY A 16 -8.70 -11.42 3.07
CA GLY A 16 -7.40 -10.76 3.20
C GLY A 16 -6.28 -11.71 3.64
N LYS A 17 -6.55 -12.57 4.64
CA LYS A 17 -5.58 -13.58 5.10
C LYS A 17 -5.30 -14.64 4.03
N GLU A 18 -6.34 -15.12 3.36
CA GLU A 18 -6.18 -16.11 2.29
C GLU A 18 -5.43 -15.56 1.10
N ALA A 19 -5.66 -14.28 0.73
CA ALA A 19 -4.90 -13.59 -0.30
C ALA A 19 -3.41 -13.59 0.07
N ILE A 20 -3.03 -13.11 1.25
CA ILE A 20 -1.63 -13.08 1.67
C ILE A 20 -1.03 -14.50 1.74
N ASN A 21 -1.81 -15.50 2.13
CA ASN A 21 -1.34 -16.89 2.11
C ASN A 21 -1.09 -17.44 0.71
N SER A 22 -1.84 -17.02 -0.32
CA SER A 22 -1.60 -17.50 -1.70
C SER A 22 -0.25 -17.03 -2.24
N LEU A 23 0.22 -15.86 -1.81
CA LEU A 23 1.55 -15.34 -2.15
C LEU A 23 2.69 -16.24 -1.64
N LYS A 24 2.50 -17.04 -0.58
CA LYS A 24 3.51 -18.01 -0.12
C LYS A 24 3.85 -19.06 -1.16
N ASN A 25 2.91 -19.36 -2.04
CA ASN A 25 3.07 -20.28 -3.17
C ASN A 25 3.28 -19.53 -4.50
N ASN A 26 3.52 -18.22 -4.45
CA ASN A 26 3.62 -17.33 -5.61
C ASN A 26 2.37 -17.37 -6.53
N ASP A 27 1.20 -17.67 -5.97
CA ASP A 27 -0.06 -17.73 -6.69
C ASP A 27 -0.70 -16.33 -6.75
N ILE A 28 -0.23 -15.56 -7.73
CA ILE A 28 -0.60 -14.16 -7.95
C ILE A 28 -2.05 -14.02 -8.43
N ASP A 29 -2.54 -14.94 -9.26
CA ASP A 29 -3.91 -14.90 -9.78
C ASP A 29 -4.92 -15.13 -8.67
N LYS A 30 -4.65 -16.09 -7.78
CA LYS A 30 -5.45 -16.31 -6.58
C LYS A 30 -5.36 -15.14 -5.62
N PHE A 31 -4.17 -14.53 -5.47
CA PHE A 31 -4.01 -13.33 -4.65
C PHE A 31 -4.91 -12.20 -5.15
N ALA A 32 -4.87 -11.91 -6.45
CA ALA A 32 -5.68 -10.86 -7.06
C ALA A 32 -7.18 -11.12 -6.91
N THR A 33 -7.62 -12.35 -7.17
CA THR A 33 -9.03 -12.75 -7.03
C THR A 33 -9.53 -12.58 -5.59
N LEU A 34 -8.77 -13.05 -4.60
CA LEU A 34 -9.14 -12.96 -3.19
C LEU A 34 -9.09 -11.52 -2.68
N ALA A 35 -8.15 -10.72 -3.17
CA ALA A 35 -8.03 -9.31 -2.82
C ALA A 35 -9.26 -8.51 -3.25
N GLU A 36 -9.72 -8.65 -4.49
CA GLU A 36 -10.96 -8.02 -4.97
C GLU A 36 -12.18 -8.58 -4.21
N THR A 37 -12.24 -9.89 -3.97
CA THR A 37 -13.36 -10.50 -3.23
C THR A 37 -13.48 -9.94 -1.80
N GLY A 38 -12.36 -9.78 -1.09
CA GLY A 38 -12.36 -9.15 0.22
C GLY A 38 -12.71 -7.66 0.18
N TRP A 39 -12.33 -6.96 -0.89
CA TRP A 39 -12.70 -5.55 -1.09
C TRP A 39 -14.21 -5.35 -1.31
N GLU A 40 -14.84 -6.25 -2.06
CA GLU A 40 -16.29 -6.22 -2.30
C GLU A 40 -17.13 -6.48 -1.03
N CYS A 41 -16.51 -6.94 0.05
CA CYS A 41 -17.19 -7.09 1.34
C CYS A 41 -17.40 -5.75 2.08
N PHE A 42 -16.67 -4.68 1.71
CA PHE A 42 -16.85 -3.36 2.31
C PHE A 42 -18.16 -2.70 1.82
N PRO A 43 -18.99 -2.13 2.71
CA PRO A 43 -20.17 -1.36 2.31
C PRO A 43 -19.80 -0.09 1.56
N GLU A 44 -20.68 0.35 0.66
CA GLU A 44 -20.50 1.60 -0.06
C GLU A 44 -20.76 2.84 0.83
N PRO A 45 -19.97 3.92 0.66
CA PRO A 45 -18.82 4.01 -0.22
C PRO A 45 -17.60 3.29 0.38
N LYS A 46 -16.95 2.39 -0.37
CA LYS A 46 -15.84 1.55 0.17
C LYS A 46 -14.67 2.36 0.74
N ASN A 47 -14.47 3.58 0.23
CA ASN A 47 -13.40 4.48 0.63
C ASN A 47 -13.67 5.27 1.93
N SER A 48 -14.80 5.05 2.61
CA SER A 48 -15.09 5.69 3.90
C SER A 48 -14.77 4.81 5.12
N TRP A 49 -13.96 3.76 4.95
CA TRP A 49 -13.69 2.78 6.01
C TRP A 49 -12.20 2.73 6.35
N ASN A 50 -11.84 3.02 7.61
CA ASN A 50 -10.45 2.90 8.09
C ASN A 50 -9.85 1.49 7.84
N GLN A 51 -10.69 0.45 7.92
CA GLN A 51 -10.31 -0.92 7.60
C GLN A 51 -10.02 -1.08 6.09
N GLY A 52 -10.74 -0.35 5.23
CA GLY A 52 -10.49 -0.29 3.79
C GLY A 52 -9.12 0.29 3.47
N TYR A 53 -8.70 1.37 4.14
CA TYR A 53 -7.34 1.91 4.02
C TYR A 53 -6.27 0.84 4.31
N ASN A 54 -6.36 0.19 5.48
CA ASN A 54 -5.39 -0.82 5.90
C ASN A 54 -5.40 -2.05 5.00
N TYR A 55 -6.58 -2.46 4.53
CA TYR A 55 -6.73 -3.55 3.58
C TYR A 55 -6.04 -3.20 2.26
N ALA A 56 -6.31 -2.02 1.69
CA ALA A 56 -5.69 -1.58 0.45
C ALA A 56 -4.16 -1.49 0.57
N LYS A 57 -3.64 -0.95 1.68
CA LYS A 57 -2.20 -0.90 1.97
C LYS A 57 -1.58 -2.31 2.01
N MET A 58 -2.21 -3.26 2.69
CA MET A 58 -1.74 -4.64 2.78
C MET A 58 -1.66 -5.29 1.39
N ILE A 59 -2.71 -5.14 0.58
CA ILE A 59 -2.74 -5.72 -0.77
C ILE A 59 -1.74 -5.03 -1.71
N TYR A 60 -1.63 -3.71 -1.65
CA TYR A 60 -0.61 -2.94 -2.36
C TYR A 60 0.80 -3.49 -2.10
N LYS A 61 1.17 -3.67 -0.82
CA LYS A 61 2.47 -4.23 -0.44
C LYS A 61 2.68 -5.63 -1.02
N GLY A 62 1.63 -6.46 -1.01
CA GLY A 62 1.65 -7.79 -1.62
C GLY A 62 2.01 -7.75 -3.11
N PHE A 63 1.31 -6.93 -3.90
CA PHE A 63 1.60 -6.79 -5.33
C PHE A 63 2.96 -6.15 -5.61
N LEU A 64 3.33 -5.11 -4.87
CA LEU A 64 4.61 -4.42 -5.05
C LEU A 64 5.78 -5.39 -4.85
N ASN A 65 5.77 -6.16 -3.76
CA ASN A 65 6.83 -7.11 -3.43
C ASN A 65 6.98 -8.24 -4.47
N HIS A 66 5.90 -8.54 -5.21
CA HIS A 66 5.89 -9.53 -6.30
C HIS A 66 6.00 -8.89 -7.69
N LYS A 67 6.41 -7.61 -7.76
CA LYS A 67 6.65 -6.86 -8.99
C LYS A 67 5.44 -6.75 -9.92
N GLN A 68 4.23 -6.84 -9.35
CA GLN A 68 2.96 -6.70 -10.08
C GLN A 68 2.54 -5.23 -10.11
N PHE A 69 3.30 -4.39 -10.79
CA PHE A 69 3.18 -2.93 -10.66
C PHE A 69 1.84 -2.35 -11.13
N ALA A 70 1.23 -2.93 -12.16
CA ALA A 70 -0.10 -2.50 -12.61
C ALA A 70 -1.16 -2.68 -11.50
N HIS A 71 -1.18 -3.85 -10.87
CA HIS A 71 -2.06 -4.13 -9.74
C HIS A 71 -1.69 -3.29 -8.52
N ALA A 72 -0.41 -3.19 -8.18
CA ALA A 72 0.05 -2.34 -7.07
C ALA A 72 -0.45 -0.90 -7.23
N LYS A 73 -0.43 -0.34 -8.44
CA LYS A 73 -0.92 1.03 -8.69
C LYS A 73 -2.41 1.20 -8.39
N ILE A 74 -3.24 0.23 -8.77
CA ILE A 74 -4.69 0.24 -8.47
C ILE A 74 -4.91 0.32 -6.95
N TRP A 75 -4.22 -0.53 -6.19
CA TRP A 75 -4.39 -0.61 -4.75
C TRP A 75 -3.76 0.58 -4.00
N LEU A 76 -2.67 1.15 -4.50
CA LEU A 76 -2.12 2.41 -4.03
C LEU A 76 -3.14 3.56 -4.21
N ASN A 77 -3.80 3.65 -5.36
CA ASN A 77 -4.82 4.66 -5.59
C ASN A 77 -6.02 4.48 -4.65
N ARG A 78 -6.49 3.25 -4.42
CA ARG A 78 -7.55 2.96 -3.42
C ARG A 78 -7.16 3.36 -2.00
N MET A 79 -5.89 3.14 -1.62
CA MET A 79 -5.35 3.58 -0.34
C MET A 79 -5.37 5.12 -0.22
N ILE A 80 -4.94 5.84 -1.26
CA ILE A 80 -4.95 7.32 -1.31
C ILE A 80 -6.38 7.87 -1.29
N GLU A 81 -7.31 7.28 -2.04
CA GLU A 81 -8.72 7.67 -2.06
C GLU A 81 -9.37 7.49 -0.68
N ASN A 82 -9.06 6.40 0.02
CA ASN A 82 -9.48 6.19 1.40
C ASN A 82 -8.92 7.28 2.33
N ASN A 83 -7.60 7.52 2.27
CA ASN A 83 -6.93 8.54 3.08
C ASN A 83 -7.57 9.91 2.91
N ASN A 84 -7.81 10.32 1.66
CA ASN A 84 -8.40 11.61 1.33
C ASN A 84 -9.85 11.71 1.82
N THR A 85 -10.63 10.64 1.69
CA THR A 85 -12.03 10.59 2.14
C THR A 85 -12.15 10.64 3.66
N LEU A 86 -11.21 10.00 4.35
CA LEU A 86 -11.16 9.91 5.81
C LEU A 86 -10.40 11.08 6.45
N HIS A 87 -9.79 11.95 5.64
CA HIS A 87 -8.93 13.07 6.08
C HIS A 87 -7.81 12.61 7.03
N LEU A 88 -7.13 11.53 6.66
CA LEU A 88 -6.00 10.96 7.40
C LEU A 88 -4.68 11.69 7.07
N PHE A 89 -3.57 11.11 7.52
CA PHE A 89 -2.21 11.66 7.39
C PHE A 89 -1.56 11.28 6.06
N ASP A 90 -1.16 12.27 5.27
CA ASP A 90 -0.65 12.08 3.91
C ASP A 90 0.73 11.39 3.85
N GLU A 91 1.53 11.39 4.92
CA GLU A 91 2.91 10.90 4.90
C GLU A 91 2.98 9.41 4.58
N ASP A 92 2.05 8.59 5.11
CA ASP A 92 2.03 7.15 4.82
C ASP A 92 1.65 6.89 3.35
N CYS A 93 0.72 7.67 2.79
CA CYS A 93 0.41 7.64 1.37
C CYS A 93 1.60 8.06 0.50
N PHE A 94 2.28 9.17 0.84
CA PHE A 94 3.46 9.62 0.10
C PHE A 94 4.60 8.63 0.19
N PHE A 95 4.82 8.01 1.34
CA PHE A 95 5.87 7.03 1.51
C PHE A 95 5.62 5.77 0.65
N ASN A 96 4.40 5.23 0.68
CA ASN A 96 4.05 4.09 -0.18
C ASN A 96 4.05 4.48 -1.67
N TYR A 97 3.67 5.71 -2.03
CA TYR A 97 3.83 6.17 -3.42
C TYR A 97 5.32 6.23 -3.80
N ALA A 98 6.18 6.84 -2.97
CA ALA A 98 7.61 6.94 -3.22
C ALA A 98 8.25 5.56 -3.43
N LYS A 99 7.87 4.54 -2.64
CA LYS A 99 8.28 3.15 -2.87
C LYS A 99 7.86 2.62 -4.24
N TYR A 100 6.61 2.85 -4.64
CA TYR A 100 6.14 2.46 -5.97
C TYR A 100 6.98 3.09 -7.09
N GLN A 101 7.27 4.39 -6.97
CA GLN A 101 8.08 5.12 -7.96
C GLN A 101 9.52 4.60 -8.01
N PHE A 102 10.10 4.29 -6.86
CA PHE A 102 11.42 3.68 -6.78
C PHE A 102 11.45 2.35 -7.56
N GLU A 103 10.48 1.45 -7.32
CA GLU A 103 10.41 0.16 -8.03
C GLU A 103 10.19 0.31 -9.55
N MET A 104 9.54 1.39 -9.96
CA MET A 104 9.31 1.73 -11.38
C MET A 104 10.51 2.44 -12.04
N GLY A 105 11.56 2.78 -11.27
CA GLY A 105 12.71 3.54 -11.77
C GLY A 105 12.47 5.04 -11.91
N GLU A 106 11.37 5.56 -11.37
CA GLU A 106 11.03 6.98 -11.31
C GLU A 106 11.78 7.66 -10.13
N TYR A 107 13.12 7.56 -10.14
CA TYR A 107 13.93 7.86 -8.97
C TYR A 107 13.82 9.31 -8.50
N LYS A 108 13.80 10.29 -9.42
CA LYS A 108 13.70 11.70 -9.02
C LYS A 108 12.41 11.98 -8.26
N ASP A 109 11.27 11.56 -8.81
CA ASP A 109 9.97 11.77 -8.17
C ASP A 109 9.83 10.98 -6.86
N SER A 110 10.39 9.77 -6.81
CA SER A 110 10.49 8.97 -5.59
C SER A 110 11.27 9.70 -4.49
N PHE A 111 12.45 10.24 -4.83
CA PHE A 111 13.30 10.97 -3.90
C PHE A 111 12.61 12.23 -3.35
N ASP A 112 11.95 12.99 -4.21
CA ASP A 112 11.22 14.20 -3.81
C ASP A 112 10.11 13.86 -2.81
N LYS A 113 9.40 12.73 -3.01
CA LYS A 113 8.37 12.27 -2.07
C LYS A 113 8.95 11.74 -0.77
N PHE A 114 10.02 10.94 -0.80
CA PHE A 114 10.69 10.50 0.42
C PHE A 114 11.23 11.69 1.23
N SER A 115 11.78 12.71 0.57
CA SER A 115 12.25 13.94 1.21
C SER A 115 11.14 14.63 1.99
N ARG A 116 9.95 14.78 1.38
CA ARG A 116 8.78 15.34 2.06
C ARG A 116 8.35 14.51 3.28
N VAL A 117 8.37 13.19 3.17
CA VAL A 117 8.05 12.32 4.32
C VAL A 117 9.08 12.48 5.45
N VAL A 118 10.37 12.56 5.11
CA VAL A 118 11.44 12.71 6.11
C VAL A 118 11.40 14.09 6.77
N GLU A 119 11.06 15.14 6.04
CA GLU A 119 10.88 16.48 6.59
C GLU A 119 9.79 16.51 7.68
N GLU A 120 8.66 15.86 7.43
CA GLU A 120 7.50 15.88 8.34
C GLU A 120 7.60 14.84 9.47
N ALA A 121 8.14 13.65 9.18
CA ALA A 121 8.05 12.48 10.05
C ALA A 121 9.40 11.87 10.44
N GLY A 122 10.50 12.44 9.95
CA GLY A 122 11.84 11.85 10.10
C GLY A 122 11.95 10.49 9.42
N PHE A 123 12.87 9.66 9.90
CA PHE A 123 13.20 8.37 9.29
C PHE A 123 12.28 7.20 9.69
N ARG A 124 11.27 7.42 10.56
CA ARG A 124 10.46 6.35 11.17
C ARG A 124 9.76 5.43 10.16
N TYR A 125 9.42 5.93 8.97
CA TYR A 125 8.76 5.13 7.94
C TYR A 125 9.69 4.11 7.28
N PHE A 126 11.01 4.22 7.47
CA PHE A 126 11.99 3.29 6.93
C PHE A 126 12.31 2.12 7.88
N ASP A 127 11.92 2.18 9.16
CA ASP A 127 12.40 1.25 10.20
C ASP A 127 12.03 -0.22 9.93
N ASP A 128 10.84 -0.48 9.37
CA ASP A 128 10.32 -1.83 9.08
C ASP A 128 10.22 -2.13 7.57
N GLU A 129 10.97 -1.39 6.75
CA GLU A 129 10.92 -1.50 5.30
C GLU A 129 12.20 -2.11 4.72
N ASP A 130 12.16 -2.50 3.44
CA ASP A 130 13.35 -3.00 2.75
C ASP A 130 14.48 -1.94 2.83
N PRO A 131 15.67 -2.29 3.36
CA PRO A 131 16.78 -1.34 3.55
C PRO A 131 17.17 -0.58 2.29
N LYS A 132 16.87 -1.12 1.09
CA LYS A 132 17.15 -0.45 -0.18
C LYS A 132 16.50 0.94 -0.30
N TYR A 133 15.32 1.15 0.29
CA TYR A 133 14.65 2.45 0.23
C TYR A 133 15.40 3.50 1.04
N LEU A 134 15.93 3.12 2.21
CA LEU A 134 16.74 4.01 3.03
C LEU A 134 18.12 4.26 2.40
N ASP A 135 18.74 3.22 1.83
CA ASP A 135 20.00 3.38 1.06
C ASP A 135 19.80 4.34 -0.11
N PHE A 136 18.72 4.17 -0.88
CA PHE A 136 18.35 5.08 -1.96
C PHE A 136 18.19 6.52 -1.48
N TYR A 137 17.44 6.75 -0.41
CA TYR A 137 17.23 8.09 0.11
C TYR A 137 18.54 8.76 0.60
N LYS A 138 19.46 7.99 1.20
CA LYS A 138 20.75 8.52 1.68
C LYS A 138 21.79 8.66 0.58
N HIS A 139 21.65 7.91 -0.51
CA HIS A 139 22.61 7.83 -1.61
C HIS A 139 21.90 7.93 -2.98
N PRO A 140 21.14 9.01 -3.24
CA PRO A 140 20.36 9.15 -4.47
C PRO A 140 21.22 9.17 -5.74
N GLU A 141 22.48 9.59 -5.64
CA GLU A 141 23.46 9.64 -6.74
C GLU A 141 23.78 8.27 -7.36
N LYS A 142 23.49 7.17 -6.66
CA LYS A 142 23.62 5.81 -7.20
C LYS A 142 22.57 5.52 -8.28
N TYR A 143 21.43 6.22 -8.24
CA TYR A 143 20.24 5.92 -9.04
C TYR A 143 19.87 7.07 -9.98
N ILE A 144 20.01 8.32 -9.53
CA ILE A 144 19.73 9.53 -10.29
C ILE A 144 21.03 9.96 -10.98
N ARG A 145 21.06 9.84 -12.32
CA ARG A 145 22.18 10.27 -13.16
C ARG A 145 21.91 11.61 -13.80
#